data_AF-B6BD70-F1
#
_entry.id   AF-B6BD70-F1
#
_cell.length_a   1.000
_cell.length_b   1.000
_cell.length_c   1.000
_cell.angle_alpha   90.00
_cell.angle_beta   90.00
_cell.angle_gamma   90.00
#
_symmetry.space_group_name_H-M   'P 1'
#
loop_
_entity.id
_entity.type
_entity.pdbx_description
1 polymer ?
#
loop_
_entity_poly.entity_id
_entity_poly.type
_entity_poly.pdbx_seq_one_letter_code
_entity_poly.pdbx_strand_id
1 'polypeptide(L)'
;MLACLPAEKFNKDARDFAAQLQKHHGWILDQPVVQANSSPFEAYLTNRILSGRGDRWIDRLELNVASRACEVLGLRIAKGPDAALAGHSEPDWRKYGVLGYHLLKDGPAALSDCLAALAREDGADSRFFGRLFGPWIAWLKSRSLGDEFEPLRDVVRRHVFGNFSVRKGVLVLGVPSEGTASSNPQKSVSLTGFAKRNVSYSPKIRH
;
A
#
# COMPACT_ATOMS: atom_id res chain seq x y z
N MET A 1 -16.97 10.29 -21.71
CA MET A 1 -17.46 8.98 -21.24
C MET A 1 -16.40 7.96 -21.67
N LEU A 2 -15.91 7.10 -20.77
CA LEU A 2 -14.94 6.07 -21.15
C LEU A 2 -15.64 5.06 -22.08
N ALA A 3 -15.02 4.74 -23.21
CA ALA A 3 -15.57 3.75 -24.14
C ALA A 3 -15.23 2.35 -23.62
N CYS A 4 -16.23 1.50 -23.44
CA CYS A 4 -16.01 0.10 -23.06
C CYS A 4 -15.62 -0.69 -24.30
N LEU A 5 -14.55 -1.49 -24.19
CA LEU A 5 -14.21 -2.45 -25.24
C LEU A 5 -15.37 -3.43 -25.45
N PRO A 6 -15.62 -3.89 -26.70
CA PRO A 6 -16.64 -4.88 -26.97
C PRO A 6 -16.43 -6.15 -26.13
N ALA A 7 -17.51 -6.68 -25.54
CA ALA A 7 -17.42 -7.85 -24.67
C ALA A 7 -16.99 -9.11 -25.42
N GLU A 8 -16.08 -9.88 -24.82
CA GLU A 8 -15.62 -11.15 -25.38
C GLU A 8 -16.62 -12.29 -25.10
N LYS A 9 -16.71 -13.23 -26.06
CA LYS A 9 -17.61 -14.38 -25.98
C LYS A 9 -17.22 -15.36 -24.88
N PHE A 10 -15.93 -15.47 -24.57
CA PHE A 10 -15.41 -16.35 -23.52
C PHE A 10 -14.58 -15.58 -22.49
N ASN A 11 -14.75 -15.93 -21.21
CA ASN A 11 -14.10 -15.27 -20.08
C ASN A 11 -12.56 -15.42 -20.10
N LYS A 12 -12.03 -16.50 -20.67
CA LYS A 12 -10.58 -16.69 -20.82
C LYS A 12 -9.96 -15.69 -21.80
N ASP A 13 -10.68 -15.34 -22.86
CA ASP A 13 -10.22 -14.40 -23.88
C ASP A 13 -10.29 -12.96 -23.33
N ALA A 14 -11.14 -12.72 -22.33
CA ALA A 14 -11.24 -11.46 -21.60
C ALA A 14 -9.95 -11.06 -20.84
N ARG A 15 -9.02 -12.00 -20.61
CA ARG A 15 -7.78 -11.77 -19.83
C ARG A 15 -6.56 -11.46 -20.67
N ASP A 16 -6.59 -11.75 -21.97
CA ASP A 16 -5.51 -11.41 -22.89
C ASP A 16 -5.75 -10.00 -23.47
N PHE A 17 -5.32 -9.01 -22.71
CA PHE A 17 -5.50 -7.60 -23.06
C PHE A 17 -4.78 -7.23 -24.36
N ALA A 18 -3.62 -7.82 -24.64
CA ALA A 18 -2.88 -7.53 -25.87
C ALA A 18 -3.64 -8.04 -27.10
N ALA A 19 -4.15 -9.28 -27.04
CA ALA A 19 -4.97 -9.83 -28.11
C ALA A 19 -6.27 -9.02 -28.32
N GLN A 20 -6.90 -8.55 -27.24
CA GLN A 20 -8.10 -7.69 -27.35
C GLN A 20 -7.80 -6.34 -27.98
N LEU A 21 -6.73 -5.65 -27.57
CA LEU A 21 -6.33 -4.38 -28.16
C LEU A 21 -6.03 -4.54 -29.65
N GLN A 22 -5.35 -5.63 -30.03
CA GLN A 22 -5.06 -5.91 -31.43
C GLN A 22 -6.34 -6.21 -32.23
N LYS A 23 -7.24 -7.04 -31.68
CA LYS A 23 -8.52 -7.40 -32.30
C LYS A 23 -9.41 -6.18 -32.55
N HIS A 24 -9.46 -5.26 -31.58
CA HIS A 24 -10.33 -4.08 -31.63
C HIS A 24 -9.59 -2.81 -32.05
N HIS A 25 -8.36 -2.92 -32.56
CA HIS A 25 -7.48 -1.77 -32.85
C HIS A 25 -8.14 -0.71 -33.75
N GLY A 26 -8.79 -1.12 -34.85
CA GLY A 26 -9.50 -0.20 -35.74
C GLY A 26 -10.63 0.54 -35.02
N TRP A 27 -11.47 -0.20 -34.27
CA TRP A 27 -12.55 0.40 -33.48
C TRP A 27 -12.04 1.39 -32.42
N ILE A 28 -10.92 1.08 -31.76
CA ILE A 28 -10.28 1.95 -30.77
C ILE A 28 -9.85 3.27 -31.42
N LEU A 29 -9.22 3.21 -32.60
CA LEU A 29 -8.78 4.40 -33.33
C LEU A 29 -9.95 5.26 -33.84
N ASP A 30 -11.09 4.63 -34.13
CA ASP A 30 -12.32 5.32 -34.54
C ASP A 30 -13.07 5.97 -33.36
N GLN A 31 -12.69 5.67 -32.11
CA GLN A 31 -13.32 6.31 -30.95
C GLN A 31 -12.93 7.79 -30.85
N PRO A 32 -13.87 8.67 -30.45
CA PRO A 32 -13.54 10.07 -30.23
C PRO A 32 -12.50 10.19 -29.13
N VAL A 33 -11.35 10.79 -29.46
CA VAL A 33 -10.30 11.07 -28.48
C VAL A 33 -10.81 12.13 -27.52
N VAL A 34 -11.13 11.72 -26.29
CA VAL A 34 -11.44 12.65 -25.22
C VAL A 34 -10.12 13.20 -24.69
N GLN A 35 -9.87 14.48 -24.96
CA GLN A 35 -8.74 15.18 -24.34
C GLN A 35 -8.99 15.26 -22.83
N ALA A 36 -8.25 14.45 -22.08
CA ALA A 36 -8.23 14.50 -20.63
C ALA A 36 -6.98 15.25 -20.18
N ASN A 37 -7.15 16.22 -19.28
CA ASN A 37 -6.00 16.84 -18.61
C ASN A 37 -5.28 15.74 -17.83
N SER A 38 -4.09 15.37 -18.30
CA SER A 38 -3.23 14.41 -17.62
C SER A 38 -2.76 15.01 -16.31
N SER A 39 -2.98 14.28 -15.22
CA SER A 39 -2.40 14.60 -13.92
C SER A 39 -0.88 14.41 -13.95
N PRO A 40 -0.14 14.99 -12.99
CA PRO A 40 1.30 14.76 -12.86
C PRO A 40 1.66 13.28 -12.72
N PHE A 41 0.80 12.48 -12.07
CA PHE A 41 0.99 11.03 -11.92
C PHE A 41 0.80 10.30 -13.25
N GLU A 42 -0.25 10.62 -14.01
CA GLU A 42 -0.47 10.05 -15.35
C GLU A 42 0.67 10.43 -16.30
N ALA A 43 1.12 11.69 -16.28
CA ALA A 43 2.25 12.14 -17.07
C ALA A 43 3.55 11.38 -16.71
N TYR A 44 3.75 11.11 -15.42
CA TYR A 44 4.86 10.28 -14.96
C TYR A 44 4.80 8.84 -15.51
N LEU A 45 3.64 8.18 -15.41
CA LEU A 45 3.45 6.82 -15.94
C LEU A 45 3.64 6.78 -17.46
N THR A 46 3.05 7.74 -18.18
CA THR A 46 3.23 7.87 -19.64
C THR A 46 4.69 8.06 -20.00
N ASN A 47 5.42 8.93 -19.32
CA ASN A 47 6.85 9.13 -19.56
C ASN A 47 7.66 7.85 -19.25
N ARG A 48 7.31 7.12 -18.19
CA ARG A 48 7.96 5.84 -17.87
C ARG A 48 7.75 4.77 -18.96
N ILE A 49 6.58 4.77 -19.60
CA ILE A 49 6.26 3.83 -20.69
C ILE A 49 6.99 4.23 -21.97
N LEU A 50 6.95 5.51 -22.34
CA LEU A 50 7.47 5.99 -23.62
C LEU A 50 9.00 6.15 -23.62
N SER A 51 9.56 6.60 -22.50
CA SER A 51 10.98 6.99 -22.39
C SER A 51 11.78 6.09 -21.46
N GLY A 52 11.15 5.10 -20.82
CA GLY A 52 11.80 4.21 -19.88
C GLY A 52 12.05 4.85 -18.50
N ARG A 53 13.07 4.37 -17.78
CA ARG A 53 13.37 4.82 -16.42
C ARG A 53 14.03 6.20 -16.44
N GLY A 54 13.61 7.07 -15.52
CA GLY A 54 14.35 8.28 -15.17
C GLY A 54 15.38 8.04 -14.06
N ASP A 55 15.92 9.14 -13.52
CA ASP A 55 16.99 9.10 -12.53
C ASP A 55 16.52 9.24 -11.07
N ARG A 56 15.21 9.44 -10.83
CA ARG A 56 14.69 9.62 -9.47
C ARG A 56 14.65 8.28 -8.73
N TRP A 57 14.59 8.34 -7.41
CA TRP A 57 14.48 7.13 -6.59
C TRP A 57 13.26 6.28 -6.96
N ILE A 58 12.10 6.90 -7.21
CA ILE A 58 10.88 6.19 -7.64
C ILE A 58 11.06 5.47 -8.99
N ASP A 59 12.02 5.92 -9.81
CA ASP A 59 12.34 5.30 -11.11
C ASP A 59 13.11 3.98 -10.98
N ARG A 60 13.64 3.69 -9.78
CA ARG A 60 14.26 2.39 -9.45
C ARG A 60 13.23 1.29 -9.24
N LEU A 61 11.99 1.64 -8.91
CA LEU A 61 10.90 0.68 -8.83
C LEU A 61 10.44 0.27 -10.23
N GLU A 62 10.04 -1.00 -10.39
CA GLU A 62 9.30 -1.43 -11.58
C GLU A 62 8.04 -0.58 -11.75
N LEU A 63 7.60 -0.38 -13.00
CA LEU A 63 6.51 0.57 -13.30
C LEU A 63 5.21 0.21 -12.56
N ASN A 64 4.85 -1.07 -12.54
CA ASN A 64 3.69 -1.58 -11.80
C ASN A 64 3.83 -1.34 -10.28
N VAL A 65 5.04 -1.51 -9.73
CA VAL A 65 5.33 -1.25 -8.31
C VAL A 65 5.20 0.23 -8.00
N ALA A 66 5.80 1.10 -8.81
CA ALA A 66 5.74 2.55 -8.64
C ALA A 66 4.29 3.06 -8.73
N SER A 67 3.53 2.60 -9.74
CA SER A 67 2.12 2.95 -9.92
C SER A 67 1.31 2.56 -8.70
N ARG A 68 1.40 1.29 -8.28
CA ARG A 68 0.61 0.79 -7.17
C ARG A 68 1.04 1.38 -5.83
N ALA A 69 2.33 1.69 -5.65
CA ALA A 69 2.83 2.40 -4.49
C ALA A 69 2.18 3.79 -4.35
N CYS A 70 2.08 4.54 -5.44
CA CYS A 70 1.42 5.84 -5.43
C CYS A 70 -0.05 5.71 -5.01
N GLU A 71 -0.77 4.75 -5.62
CA GLU A 71 -2.17 4.51 -5.31
C GLU A 71 -2.41 4.09 -3.84
N VAL A 72 -1.67 3.10 -3.33
CA VAL A 72 -1.92 2.56 -1.98
C VAL A 72 -1.47 3.54 -0.91
N LEU A 73 -0.38 4.28 -1.11
CA LEU A 73 0.04 5.34 -0.19
C LEU A 73 -0.98 6.48 -0.18
N GLY A 74 -1.43 6.92 -1.36
CA GLY A 74 -2.46 7.95 -1.47
C GLY A 74 -3.78 7.52 -0.86
N LEU A 75 -4.17 6.25 -0.97
CA LEU A 75 -5.32 5.69 -0.27
C LEU A 75 -5.15 5.82 1.25
N ARG A 76 -3.99 5.41 1.80
CA ARG A 76 -3.70 5.55 3.24
C ARG A 76 -3.78 7.01 3.69
N ILE A 77 -3.27 7.95 2.90
CA ILE A 77 -3.31 9.38 3.19
C ILE A 77 -4.75 9.90 3.15
N ALA A 78 -5.52 9.54 2.12
CA ALA A 78 -6.85 10.10 1.88
C ALA A 78 -7.97 9.50 2.75
N LYS A 79 -7.85 8.22 3.13
CA LYS A 79 -8.93 7.46 3.79
C LYS A 79 -8.56 6.92 5.17
N GLY A 80 -7.30 7.02 5.58
CA GLY A 80 -6.87 6.59 6.90
C GLY A 80 -6.44 5.11 6.98
N PRO A 81 -6.10 4.63 8.19
CA PRO A 81 -5.55 3.30 8.44
C PRO A 81 -6.53 2.14 8.19
N ASP A 82 -7.84 2.37 8.32
CA ASP A 82 -8.84 1.31 8.19
C ASP A 82 -9.39 1.13 6.76
N ALA A 83 -8.82 1.86 5.78
CA ALA A 83 -9.28 1.81 4.41
C ALA A 83 -9.01 0.44 3.76
N ALA A 84 -10.05 -0.13 3.12
CA ALA A 84 -9.92 -1.37 2.36
C ALA A 84 -9.15 -1.14 1.04
N LEU A 85 -8.39 -2.13 0.58
CA LEU A 85 -7.66 -2.08 -0.71
C LEU A 85 -8.56 -2.24 -1.94
N ALA A 86 -9.85 -2.54 -1.75
CA ALA A 86 -10.84 -2.79 -2.80
C ALA A 86 -12.10 -1.95 -2.57
N GLY A 87 -12.97 -1.88 -3.58
CA GLY A 87 -14.26 -1.18 -3.49
C GLY A 87 -14.20 0.33 -3.80
N HIS A 88 -13.07 0.83 -4.31
CA HIS A 88 -12.93 2.22 -4.76
C HIS A 88 -13.13 2.34 -6.26
N SER A 89 -13.71 3.46 -6.69
CA SER A 89 -13.95 3.76 -8.10
C SER A 89 -12.65 4.13 -8.83
N GLU A 90 -12.63 4.04 -10.16
CA GLU A 90 -11.49 4.50 -10.98
C GLU A 90 -11.13 5.99 -10.73
N PRO A 91 -12.09 6.93 -10.64
CA PRO A 91 -11.78 8.30 -10.26
C PRO A 91 -11.15 8.44 -8.87
N ASP A 92 -11.48 7.57 -7.92
CA ASP A 92 -10.85 7.57 -6.60
C ASP A 92 -9.41 7.08 -6.68
N TRP A 93 -9.16 5.97 -7.38
CA TRP A 93 -7.79 5.49 -7.61
C TRP A 93 -6.92 6.52 -8.32
N ARG A 94 -7.47 7.24 -9.29
CA ARG A 94 -6.79 8.37 -9.95
C ARG A 94 -6.36 9.43 -8.93
N LYS A 95 -7.26 9.84 -8.03
CA LYS A 95 -6.94 10.81 -6.96
C LYS A 95 -5.88 10.27 -6.00
N TYR A 96 -5.99 9.01 -5.59
CA TYR A 96 -5.02 8.40 -4.69
C TYR A 96 -3.63 8.32 -5.35
N GLY A 97 -3.56 7.90 -6.60
CA GLY A 97 -2.32 7.88 -7.38
C GLY A 97 -1.63 9.25 -7.42
N VAL A 98 -2.39 10.32 -7.65
CA VAL A 98 -1.86 11.71 -7.61
C VAL A 98 -1.29 12.05 -6.24
N LEU A 99 -2.02 11.78 -5.16
CA LEU A 99 -1.57 12.07 -3.78
C LEU A 99 -0.28 11.33 -3.43
N GLY A 100 -0.21 10.02 -3.71
CA GLY A 100 1.00 9.26 -3.42
C GLY A 100 2.17 9.64 -4.32
N TYR A 101 1.93 9.98 -5.58
CA TYR A 101 2.98 10.41 -6.51
C TYR A 101 3.64 11.72 -6.06
N HIS A 102 2.84 12.70 -5.61
CA HIS A 102 3.38 13.95 -5.08
C HIS A 102 4.39 13.75 -3.96
N LEU A 103 4.27 12.65 -3.21
CA LEU A 103 5.15 12.31 -2.12
C LEU A 103 6.33 11.43 -2.56
N LEU A 104 6.04 10.33 -3.27
CA LEU A 104 7.07 9.34 -3.64
C LEU A 104 8.06 9.87 -4.68
N LYS A 105 7.68 10.86 -5.50
CA LYS A 105 8.59 11.49 -6.47
C LYS A 105 9.80 12.15 -5.80
N ASP A 106 9.65 12.58 -4.55
CA ASP A 106 10.68 13.29 -3.78
C ASP A 106 11.59 12.32 -2.99
N GLY A 107 11.34 11.01 -3.12
CA GLY A 107 12.28 9.97 -2.68
C GLY A 107 12.03 9.41 -1.28
N PRO A 108 13.02 8.66 -0.76
CA PRO A 108 12.84 7.84 0.45
C PRO A 108 12.75 8.64 1.74
N ALA A 109 13.36 9.83 1.78
CA ALA A 109 13.26 10.76 2.91
C ALA A 109 11.82 11.28 3.04
N ALA A 110 11.22 11.76 1.94
CA ALA A 110 9.83 12.20 1.91
C ALA A 110 8.86 11.10 2.35
N LEU A 111 9.08 9.85 1.89
CA LEU A 111 8.32 8.69 2.38
C LEU A 111 8.47 8.49 3.89
N SER A 112 9.69 8.56 4.42
CA SER A 112 9.93 8.40 5.86
C SER A 112 9.27 9.50 6.69
N ASP A 113 9.31 10.74 6.22
CA ASP A 113 8.69 11.89 6.88
C ASP A 113 7.16 11.79 6.86
N CYS A 114 6.59 11.30 5.75
CA CYS A 114 5.17 10.99 5.65
C CYS A 114 4.75 9.95 6.69
N LEU A 115 5.47 8.83 6.79
CA LEU A 115 5.18 7.79 7.77
C LEU A 115 5.29 8.32 9.21
N ALA A 116 6.27 9.20 9.49
CA ALA A 116 6.39 9.87 10.77
C ALA A 116 5.20 10.80 11.06
N ALA A 117 4.70 11.51 10.04
CA ALA A 117 3.53 12.38 10.17
C ALA A 117 2.26 11.58 10.46
N LEU A 118 2.02 10.51 9.71
CA LEU A 118 0.91 9.60 9.94
C LEU A 118 0.95 8.99 11.35
N ALA A 119 2.14 8.68 11.88
CA ALA A 119 2.33 8.19 13.24
C ALA A 119 1.95 9.21 14.32
N ARG A 120 2.13 10.51 14.04
CA ARG A 120 1.79 11.59 14.97
C ARG A 120 0.29 11.88 15.01
N GLU A 121 -0.39 11.75 13.87
CA GLU A 121 -1.83 12.02 13.74
C GLU A 121 -2.71 11.01 14.49
N ASP A 122 -2.31 9.73 14.53
CA ASP A 122 -3.14 8.64 15.08
C ASP A 122 -3.02 8.49 16.62
N GLY A 123 -2.19 9.32 17.27
CA GLY A 123 -2.03 9.35 18.73
C GLY A 123 -1.18 8.22 19.34
N ALA A 124 -0.89 8.34 20.64
CA ALA A 124 0.15 7.63 21.38
C ALA A 124 0.01 6.09 21.49
N ASP A 125 -1.10 5.48 21.03
CA ASP A 125 -1.22 4.01 20.98
C ASP A 125 -0.52 3.38 19.75
N SER A 126 0.39 4.17 19.15
CA SER A 126 1.44 3.92 18.14
C SER A 126 2.28 2.63 18.25
N ARG A 127 1.95 1.69 19.15
CA ARG A 127 2.72 0.47 19.37
C ARG A 127 2.64 -0.53 18.22
N PHE A 128 1.70 -0.36 17.30
CA PHE A 128 1.47 -1.30 16.20
C PHE A 128 1.45 -0.60 14.83
N PHE A 129 2.65 -0.41 14.25
CA PHE A 129 2.85 0.17 12.90
C PHE A 129 1.96 -0.50 11.82
N GLY A 130 1.63 -1.79 11.99
CA GLY A 130 0.76 -2.51 11.07
C GLY A 130 -0.67 -1.98 11.02
N ARG A 131 -1.24 -1.57 12.16
CA ARG A 131 -2.55 -0.92 12.23
C ARG A 131 -2.43 0.53 11.75
N LEU A 132 -1.42 1.24 12.24
CA LEU A 132 -1.16 2.64 11.92
C LEU A 132 -1.04 2.90 10.41
N PHE A 133 -0.29 2.06 9.69
CA PHE A 133 -0.09 2.22 8.26
C PHE A 133 -1.11 1.42 7.42
N GLY A 134 -1.88 0.55 8.06
CA GLY A 134 -3.10 -0.04 7.50
C GLY A 134 -2.93 -0.65 6.10
N PRO A 135 -3.66 -0.17 5.07
CA PRO A 135 -3.60 -0.71 3.71
C PRO A 135 -2.19 -0.70 3.11
N TRP A 136 -1.33 0.25 3.51
CA TRP A 136 0.05 0.32 3.05
C TRP A 136 0.86 -0.91 3.47
N ILE A 137 0.82 -1.25 4.76
CA ILE A 137 1.52 -2.43 5.29
C ILE A 137 0.83 -3.71 4.84
N ALA A 138 -0.50 -3.74 4.76
CA ALA A 138 -1.24 -4.90 4.28
C ALA A 138 -0.84 -5.27 2.85
N TRP A 139 -0.71 -4.27 1.97
CA TRP A 139 -0.24 -4.45 0.61
C TRP A 139 1.22 -4.93 0.57
N LEU A 140 2.15 -4.24 1.23
CA LEU A 140 3.58 -4.58 1.21
C LEU A 140 3.91 -5.97 1.79
N LYS A 141 3.05 -6.50 2.67
CA LYS A 141 3.16 -7.85 3.26
C LYS A 141 2.65 -8.96 2.34
N SER A 142 1.98 -8.63 1.24
CA SER A 142 1.40 -9.66 0.37
C SER A 142 2.48 -10.62 -0.13
N ARG A 143 2.23 -11.93 0.04
CA ARG A 143 3.17 -13.00 -0.30
C ARG A 143 3.43 -13.13 -1.81
N SER A 144 2.57 -12.50 -2.63
CA SER A 144 2.69 -12.51 -4.09
C SER A 144 3.71 -11.49 -4.62
N LEU A 145 4.31 -10.69 -3.76
CA LEU A 145 5.20 -9.59 -4.15
C LEU A 145 6.66 -10.06 -4.11
N GLY A 146 7.35 -9.96 -5.24
CA GLY A 146 8.75 -10.35 -5.39
C GLY A 146 9.76 -9.29 -4.93
N ASP A 147 11.02 -9.48 -5.33
CA ASP A 147 12.16 -8.64 -4.94
C ASP A 147 12.08 -7.21 -5.52
N GLU A 148 11.26 -7.00 -6.55
CA GLU A 148 11.00 -5.69 -7.15
C GLU A 148 10.41 -4.66 -6.17
N PHE A 149 9.88 -5.14 -5.04
CA PHE A 149 9.35 -4.32 -3.96
C PHE A 149 10.40 -3.92 -2.91
N GLU A 150 11.60 -4.51 -2.92
CA GLU A 150 12.57 -4.29 -1.86
C GLU A 150 13.06 -2.84 -1.71
N PRO A 151 13.26 -2.04 -2.78
CA PRO A 151 13.63 -0.64 -2.58
C PRO A 151 12.59 0.13 -1.75
N LEU A 152 11.32 -0.25 -1.84
CA LEU A 152 10.23 0.34 -1.07
C LEU A 152 10.13 -0.26 0.33
N ARG A 153 10.18 -1.59 0.45
CA ARG A 153 10.14 -2.30 1.75
C ARG A 153 11.30 -1.91 2.63
N ASP A 154 12.49 -1.70 2.08
CA ASP A 154 13.68 -1.26 2.82
C ASP A 154 13.45 0.09 3.51
N VAL A 155 12.89 1.09 2.81
CA VAL A 155 12.61 2.40 3.40
C VAL A 155 11.62 2.27 4.56
N VAL A 156 10.53 1.52 4.36
CA VAL A 156 9.52 1.30 5.39
C VAL A 156 10.10 0.54 6.59
N ARG A 157 10.95 -0.47 6.33
CA ARG A 157 11.61 -1.27 7.36
C ARG A 157 12.56 -0.41 8.20
N ARG A 158 13.41 0.40 7.55
CA ARG A 158 14.30 1.35 8.24
C ARG A 158 13.51 2.35 9.08
N HIS A 159 12.41 2.89 8.54
CA HIS A 159 11.52 3.76 9.29
C HIS A 159 10.93 3.05 10.53
N VAL A 160 10.41 1.83 10.37
CA VAL A 160 9.82 1.06 11.47
C VAL A 160 10.86 0.75 12.55
N PHE A 161 12.03 0.26 12.17
CA PHE A 161 13.09 -0.07 13.13
C PHE A 161 13.66 1.17 13.84
N GLY A 162 13.68 2.33 13.18
CA GLY A 162 14.16 3.58 13.77
C GLY A 162 13.15 4.27 14.69
N ASN A 163 11.84 4.03 14.52
CA ASN A 163 10.80 4.81 15.20
C ASN A 163 9.87 3.97 16.10
N PHE A 164 9.90 2.63 16.01
CA PHE A 164 9.03 1.75 16.77
C PHE A 164 9.84 0.75 17.60
N SER A 165 9.36 0.48 18.82
CA SER A 165 9.90 -0.61 19.64
C SER A 165 9.43 -1.95 19.10
N VAL A 166 10.27 -2.61 18.31
CA VAL A 166 10.00 -3.94 17.75
C VAL A 166 10.78 -4.99 18.54
N ARG A 167 10.09 -6.03 19.02
CA ARG A 167 10.75 -7.12 19.77
C ARG A 167 11.71 -7.87 18.85
N LYS A 168 12.84 -8.32 19.42
CA LYS A 168 13.80 -9.17 18.71
C LYS A 168 13.11 -10.39 18.08
N GLY A 169 13.46 -10.69 16.84
CA GLY A 169 12.90 -11.80 16.06
C GLY A 169 11.56 -11.52 15.36
N VAL A 170 10.89 -10.40 15.65
CA VAL A 170 9.65 -10.04 14.93
C VAL A 170 9.99 -9.60 13.50
N LEU A 171 9.33 -10.22 12.52
CA LEU A 171 9.52 -9.91 11.10
C LEU A 171 8.82 -8.59 10.72
N VAL A 172 9.57 -7.66 10.14
CA VAL A 172 9.07 -6.45 9.49
C VAL A 172 9.38 -6.56 8.00
N LEU A 173 8.33 -6.81 7.21
CA LEU A 173 8.43 -6.97 5.75
C LEU A 173 9.54 -7.96 5.36
N GLY A 174 9.49 -9.16 5.96
CA GLY A 174 10.40 -10.27 5.67
C GLY A 174 11.70 -10.31 6.48
N VAL A 175 12.08 -9.23 7.15
CA VAL A 175 13.37 -9.14 7.88
C VAL A 175 13.14 -9.13 9.40
N PRO A 176 13.86 -9.96 10.18
CA PRO A 176 13.74 -9.96 11.63
C PRO A 176 14.32 -8.69 12.24
N SER A 177 13.64 -8.17 13.27
CA SER A 177 14.20 -7.12 14.12
C SER A 177 15.29 -7.70 15.03
N GLU A 178 16.40 -6.98 15.19
CA GLU A 178 17.43 -7.31 16.19
C GLU A 178 17.02 -6.95 17.63
N GLY A 179 15.88 -6.27 17.79
CA GLY A 179 15.43 -5.71 19.06
C GLY A 179 16.18 -4.42 19.36
N THR A 180 15.49 -3.30 19.25
CA THR A 180 15.99 -2.01 19.77
C THR A 180 15.60 -1.90 21.23
N ALA A 181 16.59 -1.74 22.12
CA ALA A 181 16.32 -1.20 23.46
C ALA A 181 15.82 0.24 23.24
N SER A 182 14.52 0.47 23.50
CA SER A 182 13.91 1.81 23.38
C SER A 182 14.76 2.84 24.12
N SER A 183 15.30 3.83 23.40
CA SER A 183 15.83 5.06 23.98
C SER A 183 14.73 6.10 24.25
N ASN A 184 13.46 5.69 24.27
CA ASN A 184 12.36 6.55 24.68
C ASN A 184 12.04 6.29 26.17
N PRO A 185 12.32 7.24 27.09
CA PRO A 185 12.08 7.07 28.51
C PRO A 185 10.60 7.31 28.83
N GLN A 186 9.72 6.41 28.41
CA GLN A 186 8.34 6.41 28.90
C GLN A 186 7.92 5.02 29.37
N LYS A 187 8.11 4.85 30.70
CA LYS A 187 7.42 3.97 31.65
C LYS A 187 7.04 2.57 31.13
N SER A 188 7.85 1.61 31.54
CA SER A 188 7.44 0.21 31.71
C SER A 188 6.22 0.12 32.63
N VAL A 189 5.04 -0.16 32.08
CA VAL A 189 3.92 -0.66 32.86
C VAL A 189 3.94 -2.18 32.77
N SER A 190 4.25 -2.80 33.92
CA SER A 190 4.13 -4.24 34.14
C SER A 190 2.66 -4.64 34.04
N LEU A 191 2.31 -5.47 33.06
CA LEU A 191 1.02 -6.17 33.03
C LEU A 191 1.21 -7.56 33.66
N THR A 192 1.22 -7.60 34.98
CA THR A 192 0.96 -8.82 35.75
C THR A 192 -0.55 -8.93 35.94
N GLY A 193 -1.16 -10.00 35.45
CA GLY A 193 -2.49 -10.43 35.89
C GLY A 193 -3.59 -10.43 34.82
N PHE A 194 -3.62 -11.46 33.98
CA PHE A 194 -4.89 -11.98 33.48
C PHE A 194 -4.99 -13.46 33.86
N ALA A 195 -5.53 -13.70 35.05
CA ALA A 195 -5.93 -15.02 35.51
C ALA A 195 -7.17 -15.48 34.72
N LYS A 196 -7.06 -16.69 34.16
CA LYS A 196 -8.12 -17.46 33.51
C LYS A 196 -9.35 -17.58 34.42
N ARG A 197 -10.54 -17.29 33.89
CA ARG A 197 -11.81 -17.83 34.41
C ARG A 197 -12.46 -18.68 33.33
N ASN A 198 -12.31 -19.99 33.48
CA ASN A 198 -13.14 -20.98 32.81
C ASN A 198 -14.45 -21.07 33.60
N VAL A 199 -15.58 -20.77 32.96
CA VAL A 199 -16.91 -21.10 33.51
C VAL A 199 -17.30 -22.46 32.97
N SER A 200 -17.31 -23.45 33.85
CA SER A 200 -17.93 -24.76 33.63
C SER A 200 -19.34 -24.71 34.22
N TYR A 201 -20.36 -24.87 33.39
CA TYR A 201 -21.75 -25.02 33.85
C TYR A 201 -22.13 -26.50 33.70
N SER A 202 -22.35 -27.19 34.82
CA SER A 202 -23.03 -28.47 34.89
C SER A 202 -24.40 -28.27 35.54
N PRO A 203 -25.50 -28.79 34.98
CA PRO A 203 -26.77 -28.83 35.69
C PRO A 203 -26.87 -30.14 36.48
N LYS A 204 -27.08 -30.05 37.79
CA LYS A 204 -27.58 -31.15 38.63
C LYS A 204 -29.11 -31.06 38.73
N ILE A 205 -29.76 -32.20 38.55
CA ILE A 205 -31.19 -32.45 38.69
C ILE A 205 -31.48 -32.95 40.12
N ARG A 206 -32.72 -32.67 40.59
CA ARG A 206 -33.53 -33.28 41.66
C ARG A 206 -33.62 -32.49 42.96
N HIS A 207 -34.84 -32.09 43.35
CA HIS A 207 -35.87 -32.99 43.86
C HIS A 207 -37.21 -32.70 43.21
#